data_AF-X1NC70-F1
#
_entry.id   AF-X1NC70-F1
#
_cell.length_a   1.000
_cell.length_b   1.000
_cell.length_c   1.000
_cell.angle_alpha   90.00
_cell.angle_beta   90.00
_cell.angle_gamma   90.00
#
_symmetry.space_group_name_H-M   'P 1'
#
loop_
_entity.id
_entity.type
_entity.pdbx_description
1 polymer ?
#
loop_
_entity_poly.entity_id
_entity_poly.type
_entity_poly.pdbx_seq_one_letter_code
_entity_poly.pdbx_strand_id
1 'polypeptide(L)'
;MAKKILSRAGIWQRNLLILGAGRTGEMVLERIRKNKNMGYKPVGFLDDDEAKLGRKIGGVKVLGKLSEIKSWVKEKKVGDVVIAMPGVSREKLLEVVSLCEGVVDEIRVIPDMFG
;
A
#
# COMPACT_ATOMS: atom_id res chain seq x y z
N MET A 1 -21.73 -0.44 12.06
CA MET A 1 -22.37 -1.63 11.45
C MET A 1 -22.52 -1.49 9.93
N ALA A 2 -23.08 -0.37 9.42
CA ALA A 2 -23.28 -0.13 7.98
C ALA A 2 -22.02 -0.21 7.11
N LYS A 3 -20.91 0.45 7.50
CA LYS A 3 -19.64 0.45 6.72
C LYS A 3 -19.11 -0.96 6.45
N LYS A 4 -19.19 -1.85 7.45
CA LYS A 4 -18.76 -3.26 7.32
C LYS A 4 -19.65 -4.06 6.36
N ILE A 5 -20.96 -3.79 6.36
CA ILE A 5 -21.92 -4.39 5.43
C ILE A 5 -21.66 -3.90 4.00
N LEU A 6 -21.46 -2.58 3.81
CA LEU A 6 -21.17 -1.98 2.52
C LEU A 6 -19.82 -2.42 1.94
N SER A 7 -18.79 -2.58 2.79
CA SER A 7 -17.50 -3.13 2.36
C SER A 7 -17.60 -4.62 2.01
N ARG A 8 -18.42 -5.41 2.73
CA ARG A 8 -18.73 -6.80 2.33
C ARG A 8 -19.47 -6.89 1.00
N ALA A 9 -20.38 -5.96 0.75
CA ALA A 9 -21.09 -5.84 -0.52
C ALA A 9 -20.24 -5.27 -1.67
N GLY A 10 -18.98 -4.86 -1.41
CA GLY A 10 -18.08 -4.25 -2.39
C GLY A 10 -18.45 -2.80 -2.77
N ILE A 11 -19.45 -2.22 -2.13
CA ILE A 11 -19.98 -0.87 -2.39
C ILE A 11 -19.04 0.19 -1.80
N TRP A 12 -18.37 -0.13 -0.68
CA TRP A 12 -17.42 0.77 -0.04
C TRP A 12 -16.00 0.21 -0.07
N GLN A 13 -15.11 0.87 -0.82
CA GLN A 13 -13.67 0.57 -0.84
C GLN A 13 -12.85 1.85 -0.63
N ARG A 14 -11.77 1.74 0.14
CA ARG A 14 -10.76 2.78 0.31
C ARG A 14 -9.56 2.49 -0.57
N ASN A 15 -9.08 3.52 -1.26
CA ASN A 15 -7.91 3.39 -2.12
C ASN A 15 -6.67 3.22 -1.24
N LEU A 16 -5.88 2.20 -1.56
CA LEU A 16 -4.71 1.77 -0.79
C LEU A 16 -3.48 1.81 -1.69
N LEU A 17 -2.39 2.43 -1.23
CA LEU A 17 -1.06 2.23 -1.80
C LEU A 17 -0.30 1.17 -1.03
N ILE A 18 0.46 0.35 -1.76
CA ILE A 18 1.37 -0.64 -1.19
C ILE A 18 2.79 -0.12 -1.37
N LEU A 19 3.49 0.14 -0.27
CA LEU A 19 4.88 0.61 -0.27
C LEU A 19 5.79 -0.62 -0.18
N GLY A 20 6.58 -0.85 -1.22
CA GLY A 20 7.34 -2.09 -1.46
C GLY A 20 6.65 -2.99 -2.48
N ALA A 21 7.23 -3.07 -3.68
CA ALA A 21 6.79 -3.90 -4.81
C ALA A 21 7.56 -5.23 -4.90
N GLY A 22 8.09 -5.71 -3.76
CA GLY A 22 8.70 -7.03 -3.63
C GLY A 22 7.67 -8.13 -3.34
N ARG A 23 8.18 -9.31 -2.97
CA ARG A 23 7.37 -10.49 -2.64
C ARG A 23 6.29 -10.21 -1.59
N THR A 24 6.63 -9.50 -0.52
CA THR A 24 5.66 -9.19 0.54
C THR A 24 4.54 -8.27 0.06
N GLY A 25 4.86 -7.28 -0.78
CA GLY A 25 3.86 -6.41 -1.41
C GLY A 25 2.90 -7.20 -2.31
N GLU A 26 3.42 -8.14 -3.09
CA GLU A 26 2.60 -9.03 -3.92
C GLU A 26 1.68 -9.92 -3.06
N MET A 27 2.19 -10.49 -1.97
CA MET A 27 1.38 -11.27 -1.02
C MET A 27 0.26 -10.44 -0.39
N VAL A 28 0.54 -9.19 -0.04
CA VAL A 28 -0.48 -8.25 0.48
C VAL A 28 -1.56 -8.00 -0.57
N LEU A 29 -1.16 -7.73 -1.82
CA LEU A 29 -2.10 -7.53 -2.93
C LEU A 29 -3.01 -8.76 -3.12
N GLU A 30 -2.43 -9.95 -3.14
CA GLU A 30 -3.21 -11.19 -3.24
C GLU A 30 -4.18 -11.37 -2.07
N ARG A 31 -3.73 -11.11 -0.84
CA ARG A 31 -4.56 -11.27 0.37
C ARG A 31 -5.75 -10.32 0.34
N ILE A 32 -5.56 -9.07 -0.08
CA ILE A 32 -6.64 -8.08 -0.22
C ILE A 32 -7.63 -8.54 -1.29
N ARG A 33 -7.15 -9.00 -2.46
CA ARG A 33 -8.02 -9.47 -3.54
C ARG A 33 -8.81 -10.71 -3.16
N LYS A 34 -8.20 -11.65 -2.44
CA LYS A 34 -8.86 -12.85 -1.91
C LYS A 34 -9.93 -12.50 -0.87
N ASN A 35 -9.81 -11.36 -0.17
CA ASN A 35 -10.75 -10.93 0.87
C ASN A 35 -11.37 -9.57 0.55
N LYS A 36 -12.31 -9.53 -0.40
CA LYS A 36 -13.02 -8.30 -0.79
C LYS A 36 -13.68 -7.56 0.40
N ASN A 37 -14.05 -8.31 1.45
CA ASN A 37 -14.61 -7.78 2.70
C ASN A 37 -13.67 -6.85 3.48
N MET A 38 -12.38 -6.80 3.15
CA MET A 38 -11.43 -5.86 3.75
C MET A 38 -11.72 -4.40 3.36
N GLY A 39 -12.49 -4.16 2.29
CA GLY A 39 -12.87 -2.81 1.90
C GLY A 39 -11.70 -1.97 1.36
N TYR A 40 -10.67 -2.61 0.81
CA TYR A 40 -9.53 -1.95 0.16
C TYR A 40 -9.55 -2.14 -1.34
N LYS A 41 -9.10 -1.09 -2.05
CA LYS A 41 -8.83 -1.10 -3.48
C LYS A 41 -7.36 -0.70 -3.69
N PRO A 42 -6.45 -1.67 -3.94
CA PRO A 42 -5.07 -1.36 -4.27
C PRO A 42 -5.00 -0.54 -5.57
N VAL A 43 -4.44 0.66 -5.51
CA VAL A 43 -4.37 1.58 -6.67
C VAL A 43 -2.97 1.68 -7.27
N GLY A 44 -1.95 1.20 -6.57
CA GLY A 44 -0.58 1.23 -7.04
C GLY A 44 0.40 0.70 -6.01
N PHE A 45 1.61 0.41 -6.49
CA PHE A 45 2.78 0.25 -5.65
C PHE A 45 3.67 1.49 -5.73
N LEU A 46 4.44 1.75 -4.67
CA LEU A 46 5.62 2.61 -4.71
C LEU A 46 6.84 1.80 -4.28
N ASP A 47 7.95 1.92 -5.00
CA ASP A 47 9.19 1.18 -4.73
C ASP A 47 10.37 2.01 -5.28
N ASP A 48 11.48 2.05 -4.54
CA ASP A 48 12.67 2.84 -4.92
C ASP A 48 13.54 2.11 -5.97
N ASP A 49 13.28 0.82 -6.24
CA ASP A 49 13.94 0.05 -7.29
C ASP A 49 13.52 0.53 -8.69
N GLU A 50 14.44 1.19 -9.39
CA GLU A 50 14.21 1.76 -10.72
C GLU A 50 13.81 0.70 -11.75
N ALA A 51 14.28 -0.54 -11.61
CA ALA A 51 13.93 -1.63 -12.52
C ALA A 51 12.47 -2.09 -12.36
N LYS A 52 11.77 -1.66 -11.30
CA LYS A 52 10.36 -1.94 -11.06
C LYS A 52 9.43 -0.85 -11.56
N LEU A 53 9.91 0.38 -11.72
CA LEU A 53 9.09 1.53 -12.10
C LEU A 53 8.32 1.26 -13.40
N GLY A 54 7.02 1.54 -13.38
CA GLY A 54 6.14 1.31 -14.52
C GLY A 54 5.71 -0.14 -14.76
N ARG A 55 6.38 -1.14 -14.16
CA ARG A 55 5.98 -2.56 -14.25
C ARG A 55 4.69 -2.81 -13.49
N LYS A 56 4.07 -3.96 -13.78
CA LYS A 56 2.90 -4.45 -13.06
C LYS A 56 3.26 -5.64 -12.18
N ILE A 57 2.93 -5.55 -10.90
CA ILE A 57 3.02 -6.66 -9.93
C ILE A 57 1.58 -7.13 -9.66
N GLY A 58 1.29 -8.40 -9.95
CA GLY A 58 -0.10 -8.89 -9.94
C GLY A 58 -1.07 -8.02 -10.75
N GLY A 59 -0.63 -7.38 -11.84
CA GLY A 59 -1.48 -6.49 -12.65
C GLY A 59 -1.69 -5.08 -12.10
N VAL A 60 -1.14 -4.72 -10.93
CA VAL A 60 -1.14 -3.34 -10.37
C VAL A 60 0.20 -2.68 -10.66
N LYS A 61 0.18 -1.43 -11.12
CA LYS A 61 1.38 -0.71 -11.57
C LYS A 61 2.23 -0.21 -10.40
N VAL A 62 3.55 -0.27 -10.54
CA VAL A 62 4.51 0.49 -9.72
C VAL A 62 4.55 1.91 -10.26
N LEU A 63 3.95 2.83 -9.50
CA LEU A 63 3.64 4.18 -9.96
C LEU A 63 4.85 5.11 -9.93
N GLY A 64 5.73 4.94 -8.94
CA GLY A 64 6.85 5.83 -8.67
C GLY A 64 7.66 5.36 -7.46
N LYS A 65 8.57 6.22 -7.04
CA LYS A 65 9.41 6.07 -5.85
C LYS A 65 8.62 6.39 -4.57
N LEU A 66 9.16 6.00 -3.41
CA LEU A 66 8.51 6.26 -2.12
C LEU A 66 8.37 7.77 -1.84
N SER A 67 9.35 8.57 -2.28
CA SER A 67 9.35 10.03 -2.15
C SER A 67 8.19 10.72 -2.88
N GLU A 68 7.55 10.05 -3.84
CA GLU A 68 6.44 10.58 -4.63
C GLU A 68 5.07 10.32 -3.99
N ILE A 69 5.02 9.77 -2.77
CA ILE A 69 3.75 9.39 -2.13
C ILE A 69 2.73 10.53 -2.08
N LYS A 70 3.16 11.77 -1.79
CA LYS A 70 2.25 12.91 -1.67
C LYS A 70 1.51 13.23 -2.98
N SER A 71 2.19 13.13 -4.14
CA SER A 71 1.54 13.36 -5.43
C SER A 71 0.54 12.25 -5.73
N TRP A 72 0.93 10.99 -5.52
CA TRP A 72 0.07 9.83 -5.77
C TRP A 72 -1.13 9.74 -4.84
N VAL A 73 -0.98 10.12 -3.57
CA VAL A 73 -2.09 10.17 -2.62
C VAL A 73 -3.16 11.16 -3.10
N LYS A 74 -2.74 12.36 -3.51
CA LYS A 74 -3.67 13.37 -4.05
C LYS A 74 -4.31 12.89 -5.36
N GLU A 75 -3.52 12.40 -6.31
CA GLU A 75 -4.01 12.00 -7.62
C GLU A 75 -4.98 10.81 -7.55
N LYS A 76 -4.64 9.78 -6.76
CA LYS A 76 -5.43 8.56 -6.64
C LYS A 76 -6.43 8.59 -5.49
N LYS A 77 -6.56 9.70 -4.76
CA LYS A 77 -7.43 9.84 -3.57
C LYS A 77 -7.21 8.70 -2.57
N VAL A 78 -5.95 8.44 -2.24
CA VAL A 78 -5.53 7.36 -1.34
C VAL A 78 -5.90 7.77 0.08
N GLY A 79 -6.59 6.87 0.78
CA GLY A 79 -6.88 7.07 2.20
C GLY A 79 -5.89 6.35 3.09
N ASP A 80 -5.40 5.20 2.66
CA ASP A 80 -4.61 4.31 3.50
C ASP A 80 -3.35 3.82 2.77
N VAL A 81 -2.33 3.44 3.53
CA VAL A 81 -1.13 2.80 2.99
C VAL A 81 -0.75 1.56 3.78
N VAL A 82 -0.08 0.64 3.10
CA VAL A 82 0.56 -0.52 3.73
C VAL A 82 2.03 -0.57 3.38
N ILE A 83 2.87 -0.56 4.40
CA ILE A 83 4.33 -0.71 4.30
C ILE A 83 4.62 -2.21 4.28
N ALA A 84 4.91 -2.73 3.09
CA ALA A 84 5.15 -4.14 2.82
C ALA A 84 6.65 -4.41 2.55
N MET A 85 7.50 -3.88 3.43
CA MET A 85 8.96 -3.97 3.35
C MET A 85 9.52 -4.55 4.67
N PRO A 86 9.26 -5.83 4.98
CA PRO A 86 9.85 -6.46 6.16
C PRO A 86 11.38 -6.53 5.99
N GLY A 87 12.11 -6.42 7.10
CA GLY A 87 13.58 -6.44 7.11
C GLY A 87 14.26 -5.13 6.67
N VAL A 88 13.53 -4.05 6.37
CA VAL A 88 14.16 -2.74 6.17
C VAL A 88 14.75 -2.23 7.49
N SER A 89 15.82 -1.44 7.39
CA SER A 89 16.39 -0.81 8.58
C SER A 89 15.35 0.07 9.29
N ARG A 90 15.52 0.23 10.60
CA ARG A 90 14.64 1.10 11.41
C ARG A 90 14.62 2.52 10.87
N GLU A 91 15.78 3.02 10.43
CA GLU A 91 15.94 4.35 9.87
C GLU A 91 15.10 4.52 8.61
N LYS A 92 15.14 3.53 7.69
CA LYS A 92 14.33 3.57 6.47
C LYS A 92 12.83 3.41 6.77
N LEU A 93 12.46 2.59 7.76
CA LEU A 93 11.05 2.50 8.17
C LEU A 93 10.54 3.85 8.69
N LEU A 94 11.31 4.52 9.55
CA LEU A 94 10.96 5.84 10.08
C LEU A 94 10.88 6.91 8.99
N GLU A 95 11.82 6.89 8.03
CA GLU A 95 11.79 7.75 6.84
C GLU A 95 10.46 7.57 6.08
N VAL A 96 10.08 6.32 5.80
CA VAL A 96 8.86 6.01 5.04
C VAL A 96 7.60 6.36 5.81
N VAL A 97 7.57 6.12 7.12
CA VAL A 97 6.45 6.56 7.97
C VAL A 97 6.31 8.08 7.92
N SER A 98 7.42 8.82 8.05
CA SER A 98 7.43 10.28 7.99
C SER A 98 6.92 10.82 6.64
N LEU A 99 7.23 10.15 5.53
CA LEU A 99 6.66 10.50 4.21
C LEU A 99 5.14 10.35 4.14
N CYS A 100 4.55 9.48 4.97
CA CYS A 100 3.11 9.23 5.01
C CYS A 100 2.37 10.13 6.02
N GLU A 101 3.06 10.62 7.05
CA GLU A 101 2.45 11.42 8.12
C GLU A 101 1.79 12.70 7.59
N GLY A 102 0.53 12.91 8.00
CA GLY A 102 -0.26 14.07 7.55
C GLY A 102 -0.69 14.02 6.08
N VAL A 103 -0.38 12.96 5.34
CA VAL A 103 -0.76 12.77 3.94
C VAL A 103 -1.87 11.73 3.79
N VAL A 104 -1.90 10.71 4.65
CA VAL A 104 -2.87 9.60 4.63
C VAL A 104 -3.57 9.44 5.97
N ASP A 105 -4.73 8.78 5.96
CA ASP A 105 -5.56 8.59 7.17
C ASP A 105 -5.04 7.42 8.03
N GLU A 106 -4.60 6.31 7.41
CA GLU A 106 -4.07 5.14 8.12
C GLU A 106 -2.78 4.61 7.50
N ILE A 107 -1.82 4.26 8.36
CA ILE A 107 -0.57 3.56 8.00
C ILE A 107 -0.61 2.17 8.64
N ARG A 108 -0.40 1.12 7.83
CA ARG A 108 -0.27 -0.26 8.31
C ARG A 108 1.11 -0.81 7.97
N VAL A 109 1.79 -1.43 8.92
CA VAL A 109 3.11 -2.02 8.69
C VAL A 109 3.00 -3.54 8.70
N ILE A 110 3.60 -4.21 7.71
CA ILE A 110 3.79 -5.65 7.75
C ILE A 110 5.05 -5.93 8.58
N PRO A 111 4.91 -6.58 9.75
CA PRO A 111 6.04 -6.83 10.62
C PRO A 111 7.02 -7.83 9.98
N ASP A 112 8.29 -7.70 10.35
CA ASP A 112 9.22 -8.80 10.16
C ASP A 112 8.90 -9.89 11.20
N MET A 113 8.65 -11.10 10.71
CA MET A 113 8.30 -12.25 11.55
C MET A 113 9.52 -13.10 11.90
N PHE A 114 10.67 -12.88 11.25
CA PHE A 114 11.81 -13.77 11.33
C PHE A 114 13.11 -13.11 11.80
N GLY A 115 13.28 -11.79 11.64
CA GLY A 115 14.41 -11.05 12.20
C GLY A 115 15.75 -11.33 11.54
#